data_AF-A0A7V9E5B0-F1
#
_entry.id   AF-A0A7V9E5B0-F1
#
_cell.length_a   1.000
_cell.length_b   1.000
_cell.length_c   1.000
_cell.angle_alpha   90.00
_cell.angle_beta   90.00
_cell.angle_gamma   90.00
#
_symmetry.space_group_name_H-M   'P 1'
#
loop_
_entity.id
_entity.type
_entity.pdbx_description
1 polymer ?
#
loop_
_entity_poly.entity_id
_entity_poly.type
_entity_poly.pdbx_seq_one_letter_code
_entity_poly.pdbx_strand_id
1 'polypeptide(L)'
;MRGNRSIQPHDHDGWVVREVTGAASTRIYRCPGCDQEIRLGTPHVVVWPAYDEEAGGVDERRHWHSACWAARERRGVKVHRSKNAPRYG
;
A
#
# COMPACT_ATOMS: atom_id res chain seq x y z
N MET A 1 -5.63 21.90 14.26
CA MET A 1 -4.60 20.86 14.53
C MET A 1 -4.32 20.20 13.19
N ARG A 2 -3.11 20.40 12.66
CA ARG A 2 -2.85 20.34 11.21
C ARG A 2 -2.86 18.90 10.70
N GLY A 3 -3.77 18.64 9.75
CA GLY A 3 -3.87 17.38 9.04
C GLY A 3 -2.56 17.06 8.31
N ASN A 4 -2.11 15.83 8.46
CA ASN A 4 -0.98 15.20 7.77
C ASN A 4 -1.21 15.05 6.26
N ARG A 5 -1.56 16.14 5.55
CA ARG A 5 -1.66 16.19 4.08
C ARG A 5 -0.29 16.55 3.50
N SER A 6 0.65 15.63 3.60
CA SER A 6 1.74 15.55 2.62
C SER A 6 1.20 14.75 1.44
N ILE A 7 0.33 15.36 0.64
CA ILE A 7 0.01 14.85 -0.68
C ILE A 7 1.20 15.27 -1.52
N GLN A 8 2.06 14.33 -1.92
CA GLN A 8 3.03 14.57 -2.98
C GLN A 8 2.44 13.96 -4.27
N PRO A 9 1.78 14.75 -5.12
CA PRO A 9 1.31 14.29 -6.41
C PRO A 9 2.39 14.56 -7.45
N HIS A 10 3.36 13.67 -7.63
CA HIS A 10 4.06 13.58 -8.92
C HIS A 10 4.96 12.37 -9.02
N ASP A 11 4.48 11.32 -9.70
CA ASP A 11 5.33 10.39 -10.44
C ASP A 11 4.42 9.67 -11.45
N HIS A 12 3.96 10.43 -12.44
CA HIS A 12 3.48 10.00 -13.78
C HIS A 12 2.36 8.93 -13.94
N ASP A 13 1.88 8.28 -12.86
CA ASP A 13 1.15 7.00 -12.94
C ASP A 13 -0.25 7.01 -12.25
N GLY A 14 -0.74 8.18 -11.84
CA GLY A 14 -2.13 8.31 -11.35
C GLY A 14 -2.41 7.68 -9.97
N TRP A 15 -1.43 7.66 -9.06
CA TRP A 15 -1.58 7.18 -7.68
C TRP A 15 -1.45 8.29 -6.65
N VAL A 16 -2.26 8.23 -5.60
CA VAL A 16 -2.10 9.05 -4.39
C VAL A 16 -1.38 8.22 -3.33
N VAL A 17 -0.39 8.84 -2.68
CA VAL A 17 0.40 8.22 -1.62
C VAL A 17 0.28 9.07 -0.36
N ARG A 18 0.05 8.42 0.79
CA ARG A 18 0.03 9.05 2.11
C ARG A 18 0.90 8.30 3.09
N GLU A 19 1.76 9.03 3.78
CA GLU A 19 2.60 8.48 4.83
C GLU A 19 1.80 8.25 6.12
N VAL A 20 1.98 7.08 6.71
CA VAL A 20 1.42 6.67 8.00
C VAL A 20 2.56 6.55 8.99
N THR A 21 2.50 7.34 10.04
CA THR A 21 3.46 7.28 11.14
C THR A 21 3.24 6.00 11.95
N GLY A 22 4.28 5.53 12.64
CA GLY A 22 4.16 4.37 13.51
C GLY A 22 3.04 4.50 14.55
N ALA A 23 2.88 5.69 15.13
CA ALA A 23 1.81 5.99 16.08
C ALA A 23 0.39 5.86 15.49
N ALA A 24 0.22 6.04 14.18
CA ALA A 24 -1.05 5.85 13.48
C ALA A 24 -1.24 4.41 12.96
N SER A 25 -0.22 3.54 13.07
CA SER A 25 -0.28 2.14 12.67
C SER A 25 -0.87 1.28 13.79
N THR A 26 -2.21 1.30 13.89
CA THR A 26 -2.99 0.63 14.92
C THR A 26 -3.51 -0.75 14.51
N ARG A 27 -3.23 -1.18 13.26
CA ARG A 27 -3.59 -2.50 12.74
C ARG A 27 -2.42 -3.11 11.96
N ILE A 28 -2.36 -4.44 11.95
CA ILE A 28 -1.41 -5.19 11.13
C ILE A 28 -1.99 -5.25 9.71
N TYR A 29 -1.18 -4.88 8.72
CA TYR A 29 -1.55 -4.92 7.31
C TYR A 29 -0.55 -5.76 6.52
N ARG A 30 -0.93 -6.26 5.34
CA ARG A 30 -0.03 -7.03 4.47
C ARG A 30 0.49 -6.18 3.32
N CYS A 31 1.81 -6.14 3.15
CA CYS A 31 2.43 -5.39 2.06
C CYS A 31 2.43 -6.19 0.75
N PRO A 32 1.85 -5.68 -0.35
CA PRO A 32 1.75 -6.43 -1.61
C PRO A 32 3.08 -6.54 -2.38
N GLY A 33 4.08 -5.71 -2.08
CA GLY A 33 5.41 -5.77 -2.73
C GLY A 33 6.36 -6.83 -2.16
N CYS A 34 6.19 -7.19 -0.89
CA CYS A 34 7.02 -8.20 -0.23
C CYS A 34 6.24 -9.34 0.41
N ASP A 35 4.92 -9.25 0.43
CA ASP A 35 3.98 -10.21 1.06
C ASP A 35 4.13 -10.33 2.59
N GLN A 36 4.93 -9.47 3.21
CA GLN A 36 5.17 -9.44 4.65
C GLN A 36 4.17 -8.55 5.39
N GLU A 37 3.97 -8.87 6.66
CA GLU A 37 3.15 -8.08 7.59
C GLU A 37 3.86 -6.78 8.02
N ILE A 38 3.13 -5.67 7.88
CA ILE A 38 3.46 -4.37 8.46
C ILE A 38 2.96 -4.40 9.90
N ARG A 39 3.88 -4.45 10.86
CA ARG A 39 3.54 -4.52 12.28
C ARG A 39 2.96 -3.19 12.79
N LEU A 40 2.22 -3.29 13.90
CA LEU A 40 1.82 -2.15 14.72
C LEU A 40 3.04 -1.28 15.06
N GLY A 41 2.87 0.04 15.07
CA GLY A 41 3.99 0.94 15.33
C GLY A 41 4.97 1.12 14.17
N THR A 42 4.82 0.38 13.06
CA THR A 42 5.74 0.49 11.91
C THR A 42 5.32 1.64 10.98
N PRO A 43 6.20 2.62 10.70
CA PRO A 43 5.93 3.65 9.72
C PRO A 43 5.87 3.05 8.32
N HIS A 44 4.84 3.41 7.56
CA HIS A 44 4.55 2.82 6.26
C HIS A 44 3.76 3.81 5.39
N VAL A 45 3.47 3.46 4.14
CA VAL A 45 2.70 4.31 3.22
C VAL A 45 1.42 3.62 2.79
N VAL A 46 0.39 4.42 2.55
CA VAL A 46 -0.90 3.99 2.04
C VAL A 46 -1.08 4.58 0.66
N VAL A 47 -1.47 3.74 -0.30
CA VAL A 47 -1.57 4.10 -1.71
C VAL A 47 -2.93 3.71 -2.25
N TRP A 48 -3.54 4.59 -3.03
CA TRP A 48 -4.80 4.37 -3.76
C TRP A 48 -4.78 5.14 -5.10
N PRO A 49 -5.59 4.73 -6.10
CA PRO A 49 -5.66 5.41 -7.38
C PRO A 49 -6.19 6.85 -7.24
N ALA A 50 -5.64 7.78 -8.03
CA ALA A 50 -5.98 9.20 -8.01
C ALA A 50 -7.17 9.59 -8.89
N TYR A 51 -7.58 8.73 -9.83
CA TYR A 51 -8.70 8.99 -10.73
C TYR A 51 -10.07 8.78 -10.06
N ASP A 52 -10.09 8.18 -8.87
CA ASP A 52 -11.29 7.93 -8.08
C ASP A 52 -11.27 8.77 -6.80
N GLU A 53 -11.50 10.08 -6.97
CA GLU A 53 -11.66 11.00 -5.84
C GLU A 53 -12.95 10.71 -5.06
N GLU A 54 -13.95 10.09 -5.71
CA GLU A 54 -15.22 9.66 -5.10
C GLU A 54 -15.28 8.17 -4.73
N ALA A 55 -14.57 7.25 -5.42
CA ALA A 55 -14.46 5.84 -5.00
C ALA A 55 -13.26 5.53 -4.11
N GLY A 56 -12.54 6.54 -3.59
CA GLY A 56 -11.47 6.43 -2.57
C GLY A 56 -11.92 5.92 -1.19
N GLY A 57 -12.86 4.96 -1.17
CA GLY A 57 -13.24 4.17 -0.03
C GLY A 57 -12.02 3.53 0.63
N VAL A 58 -12.16 3.26 1.93
CA VAL A 58 -11.12 2.61 2.74
C VAL A 58 -10.63 1.29 2.13
N ASP A 59 -11.46 0.64 1.31
CA ASP A 59 -11.20 -0.67 0.71
C ASP A 59 -10.06 -0.68 -0.31
N GLU A 60 -9.87 0.39 -1.08
CA GLU A 60 -8.83 0.46 -2.12
C GLU A 60 -7.47 0.90 -1.59
N ARG A 61 -7.39 1.22 -0.30
CA ARG A 61 -6.17 1.67 0.37
C ARG A 61 -5.22 0.50 0.60
N ARG A 62 -4.19 0.41 -0.24
CA ARG A 62 -3.14 -0.60 -0.10
C ARG A 62 -2.03 -0.08 0.79
N HIS A 63 -1.66 -0.87 1.81
CA HIS A 63 -0.58 -0.54 2.74
C HIS A 63 0.74 -1.14 2.26
N TRP A 64 1.78 -0.33 2.17
CA TRP A 64 3.12 -0.72 1.73
C TRP A 64 4.17 -0.26 2.73
N HIS A 65 5.23 -1.04 2.92
CA HIS A 65 6.45 -0.49 3.51
C HIS A 65 7.00 0.64 2.62
N SER A 66 7.53 1.71 3.20
CA SER A 66 8.07 2.84 2.44
C SER A 66 9.14 2.40 1.43
N ALA A 67 10.02 1.49 1.84
CA ALA A 67 11.05 0.90 0.96
C ALA A 67 10.47 -0.01 -0.14
N CYS A 68 9.35 -0.70 0.12
CA CYS A 68 8.70 -1.54 -0.88
C CYS A 68 7.98 -0.68 -1.93
N TRP A 69 7.38 0.43 -1.51
CA TRP A 69 6.73 1.39 -2.42
C TRP A 69 7.74 2.09 -3.34
N ALA A 70 8.86 2.58 -2.78
CA ALA A 70 9.94 3.17 -3.57
C ALA A 70 10.55 2.17 -4.58
N ALA A 71 10.43 0.87 -4.30
CA ALA A 71 10.91 -0.20 -5.16
C ALA A 71 9.80 -0.84 -6.01
N ARG A 72 8.59 -0.28 -6.10
CA ARG A 72 7.42 -0.95 -6.70
C ARG A 72 7.63 -1.35 -8.15
N GLU A 73 8.28 -0.49 -8.93
CA GLU A 73 8.52 -0.71 -10.36
C GLU A 73 9.49 -1.87 -10.58
N ARG A 74 10.54 -1.96 -9.76
CA ARG A 74 11.53 -3.05 -9.83
C ARG A 74 11.11 -4.33 -9.13
N ARG A 75 10.28 -4.25 -8.09
CA ARG A 75 9.87 -5.42 -7.30
C ARG A 75 8.63 -6.11 -7.87
N GLY A 76 7.85 -5.42 -8.71
CA GLY A 76 6.53 -5.85 -9.15
C GLY A 76 5.59 -6.01 -7.94
N VAL A 77 4.31 -5.66 -8.08
CA VAL A 77 3.33 -6.24 -7.15
C VAL A 77 3.47 -7.74 -7.32
N LYS A 78 3.87 -8.47 -6.26
CA LYS A 78 3.78 -9.92 -6.30
C LYS A 78 2.28 -10.21 -6.31
N VAL A 79 1.70 -10.25 -7.51
CA VAL A 79 0.35 -10.77 -7.70
C VAL A 79 0.43 -12.14 -7.08
N HIS A 80 -0.27 -12.30 -5.96
CA HIS A 80 -0.38 -13.57 -5.27
C HIS A 80 -1.23 -14.44 -6.20
N ARG A 81 -0.62 -14.96 -7.27
CA ARG A 81 -1.21 -16.01 -8.09
C ARG A 81 -1.55 -17.09 -7.09
N SER A 82 -2.83 -17.36 -6.96
CA SER A 82 -3.38 -18.39 -6.10
C SER A 82 -2.55 -19.66 -6.28
N LYS A 83 -1.61 -19.93 -5.36
CA LYS A 83 -0.96 -21.23 -5.21
C LYS A 83 -1.98 -22.18 -4.59
N ASN A 84 -3.09 -22.40 -5.27
CA ASN A 84 -4.07 -23.41 -4.93
C ASN A 84 -4.77 -23.87 -6.21
N ALA A 85 -3.99 -24.34 -7.19
CA ALA A 85 -4.52 -25.26 -8.18
C ALA A 85 -4.64 -26.62 -7.46
N PRO A 86 -5.85 -27.19 -7.28
CA PRO A 86 -5.96 -28.53 -6.73
C PRO A 86 -5.23 -29.50 -7.67
N ARG A 87 -4.27 -30.25 -7.13
CA ARG A 87 -3.63 -31.33 -7.85
C ARG A 87 -4.61 -32.49 -7.93
N TYR A 88 -5.37 -32.55 -9.01
CA TYR A 88 -6.01 -33.78 -9.46
C TYR A 88 -5.22 -34.31 -10.64
N GLY A 89 -4.74 -35.56 -10.52
CA GLY A 89 -4.13 -36.36 -11.60
C GLY A 89 -2.62 -36.33 -11.60
#